data_AF-A0AA44MVQ0-F1
#
_entry.id   AF-A0AA44MVQ0-F1
#
_cell.length_a   1.000
_cell.length_b   1.000
_cell.length_c   1.000
_cell.angle_alpha   90.00
_cell.angle_beta   90.00
_cell.angle_gamma   90.00
#
_symmetry.space_group_name_H-M   'P 1'
#
loop_
_entity.id
_entity.type
_entity.pdbx_description
1 polymer ?
#
loop_
_entity_poly.entity_id
_entity_poly.type
_entity_poly.pdbx_seq_one_letter_code
_entity_poly.pdbx_strand_id
1 'polypeptide(L)' 'MEENYNLSITQIKNSIKENSLVLFVGAGISANSNLPTWGELIQSLKKELNIPEERTDSPLRIAQY' A
#
# COMPACT_ATOMS: atom_id res chain seq x y z
N MET A 1 14.96 6.39 19.68
CA MET A 1 14.44 5.80 18.42
C MET A 1 14.79 4.33 18.30
N GLU A 2 16.07 3.96 18.46
CA GLU A 2 16.55 2.57 18.38
C GLU A 2 15.95 1.65 19.46
N GLU A 3 15.75 2.17 20.68
CA GLU A 3 15.13 1.43 21.78
C GLU A 3 13.69 0.99 21.48
N ASN A 4 12.86 1.89 20.93
CA ASN A 4 11.48 1.57 20.55
C ASN A 4 11.41 0.53 19.43
N TYR A 5 12.35 0.58 18.49
CA TYR A 5 12.44 -0.41 17.41
C TYR A 5 12.75 -1.81 17.97
N ASN A 6 13.73 -1.93 18.86
CA ASN A 6 14.09 -3.18 19.51
C ASN A 6 12.95 -3.75 20.36
N LEU A 7 12.18 -2.88 21.02
CA LEU A 7 10.98 -3.27 21.76
C LEU A 7 9.91 -3.85 20.83
N SER A 8 9.62 -3.20 19.69
CA SER A 8 8.64 -3.71 18.71
C SER A 8 9.03 -5.09 18.16
N ILE A 9 10.31 -5.29 17.81
CA ILE A 9 10.80 -6.60 17.36
C ILE A 9 10.61 -7.67 18.45
N THR A 10 10.89 -7.33 19.70
CA THR A 10 10.75 -8.26 20.84
C THR A 10 9.28 -8.64 21.05
N GLN A 11 8.37 -7.66 20.98
CA GLN A 11 6.93 -7.91 21.10
C GLN A 11 6.41 -8.84 20.01
N ILE A 12 6.77 -8.59 18.74
CA ILE A 12 6.37 -9.47 17.62
C ILE A 12 6.86 -10.91 17.85
N LYS A 13 8.14 -11.08 18.23
CA LYS A 13 8.71 -12.41 18.51
C LYS A 13 7.98 -13.13 19.64
N ASN A 14 7.60 -12.44 20.70
CA ASN A 14 6.88 -13.03 21.83
C ASN A 14 5.45 -13.41 21.43
N SER A 15 4.72 -12.55 20.72
CA SER A 15 3.37 -12.86 20.24
C SER A 15 3.33 -14.03 19.25
N ILE A 16 4.38 -14.24 18.46
CA ILE A 16 4.53 -15.46 17.64
C ILE A 16 4.62 -16.70 18.54
N LYS A 17 5.49 -16.67 19.56
CA LYS A 17 5.69 -17.81 20.48
C LYS A 17 4.44 -18.15 21.28
N GLU A 18 3.68 -17.14 21.67
CA GLU A 18 2.44 -17.27 22.45
C GLU A 18 1.21 -17.56 21.57
N ASN A 19 1.38 -17.66 20.25
CA ASN A 19 0.30 -17.86 19.29
C ASN A 19 -0.82 -16.79 19.40
N SER A 20 -0.42 -15.56 19.70
CA SER A 20 -1.31 -14.41 19.95
C SER A 20 -1.12 -13.28 18.93
N LEU A 21 -0.28 -13.48 17.91
CA LEU A 21 -0.02 -12.48 16.88
C LEU A 21 -1.17 -12.41 15.86
N VAL A 22 -1.77 -11.23 15.75
CA VAL A 22 -2.66 -10.84 14.64
C VAL A 22 -1.99 -9.72 13.85
N LEU A 23 -1.86 -9.90 12.52
CA LEU A 23 -1.28 -8.91 11.62
C LEU A 23 -2.39 -8.28 10.77
N PHE A 24 -2.46 -6.95 10.78
CA PHE A 24 -3.24 -6.19 9.81
C PHE A 24 -2.28 -5.63 8.77
N VAL A 25 -2.38 -6.13 7.54
CA VAL A 25 -1.51 -5.72 6.43
C VAL A 25 -2.33 -5.01 5.35
N GLY A 26 -1.84 -3.85 4.90
CA GLY A 26 -2.41 -3.13 3.76
C GLY A 26 -1.68 -3.46 2.45
N ALA A 27 -2.13 -2.86 1.35
CA ALA A 27 -1.52 -3.03 0.02
C ALA A 27 -0.04 -2.61 -0.08
N GLY A 28 0.51 -1.94 0.94
CA GLY A 28 1.94 -1.63 1.00
C GLY A 28 2.82 -2.89 1.08
N ILE A 29 2.34 -3.98 1.70
CA ILE A 29 3.14 -5.21 1.85
C ILE A 29 3.42 -5.88 0.50
N SER A 30 2.51 -5.72 -0.48
CA SER A 30 2.61 -6.34 -1.79
C SER A 30 3.58 -5.64 -2.75
N ALA A 31 3.99 -4.41 -2.46
CA ALA A 31 4.97 -3.68 -3.29
C ALA A 31 6.31 -4.44 -3.40
N ASN A 32 6.72 -5.12 -2.32
CA ASN A 32 7.95 -5.92 -2.28
C ASN A 32 7.80 -7.30 -2.95
N SER A 33 6.62 -7.63 -3.48
CA SER A 33 6.33 -8.88 -4.17
C SER A 33 6.19 -8.68 -5.69
N ASN A 34 6.74 -7.59 -6.22
CA ASN A 34 6.62 -7.17 -7.62
C ASN A 34 5.17 -6.98 -8.09
N LEU A 35 4.23 -6.79 -7.16
CA LEU A 35 2.87 -6.37 -7.47
C LEU A 35 2.82 -4.86 -7.55
N PRO A 36 1.99 -4.28 -8.44
CA PRO A 36 1.89 -2.84 -8.56
C PRO A 36 1.36 -2.22 -7.26
N THR A 37 1.95 -1.10 -6.89
CA THR A 37 1.36 -0.20 -5.91
C THR A 37 0.02 0.34 -6.43
N TRP A 38 -0.81 0.85 -5.53
CA TRP A 38 -2.06 1.51 -5.93
C TRP A 38 -1.84 2.65 -6.93
N GLY A 39 -0.76 3.42 -6.77
CA GLY A 39 -0.40 4.50 -7.69
C GLY A 39 -0.05 3.99 -9.09
N GLU A 40 0.75 2.93 -9.19
CA GLU A 40 1.14 2.31 -10.47
C GLU A 40 -0.07 1.69 -11.18
N LEU A 41 -0.94 1.01 -10.43
CA LEU A 41 -2.18 0.46 -10.98
C LEU A 41 -3.07 1.56 -11.57
N ILE A 42 -3.30 2.65 -10.83
CA ILE A 42 -4.11 3.78 -11.30
C ILE A 42 -3.48 4.42 -12.55
N GLN A 43 -2.15 4.55 -12.62
CA GLN A 43 -1.48 5.05 -13.83
C GLN A 43 -1.67 4.12 -15.03
N SER A 44 -1.60 2.80 -14.84
CA SER A 44 -1.87 1.82 -15.91
C SER A 44 -3.31 1.96 -16.44
N LEU A 45 -4.28 2.01 -15.53
CA LEU A 45 -5.70 2.18 -15.88
C LEU A 45 -5.94 3.50 -16.61
N LYS A 46 -5.32 4.61 -16.16
CA LYS A 46 -5.42 5.91 -16.85
C LYS A 46 -4.92 5.84 -18.30
N LYS A 47 -3.82 5.12 -18.56
CA LYS A 47 -3.27 4.94 -19.91
C LYS A 47 -4.23 4.16 -20.81
N GLU A 48 -4.87 3.12 -20.29
CA GLU A 48 -5.83 2.31 -21.04
C GLU A 48 -7.12 3.06 -21.38
N LEU A 49 -7.53 4.00 -20.54
CA LEU A 49 -8.76 4.78 -20.73
C LEU A 49 -8.67 5.85 -21.84
N ASN A 50 -7.50 6.08 -22.45
CA ASN A 50 -7.28 7.09 -23.51
C ASN A 50 -7.82 8.49 -23.17
N ILE A 51 -7.82 8.86 -21.88
CA ILE A 51 -8.28 10.18 -21.43
C ILE A 51 -7.14 11.19 -21.62
N PRO A 52 -7.39 12.37 -22.22
CA PRO A 52 -6.37 13.41 -22.37
C PRO A 52 -5.75 13.78 -21.02
N GLU A 53 -4.41 13.90 -20.95
CA GLU A 53 -3.69 14.17 -19.69
C GLU A 53 -4.22 15.42 -18.96
N GLU A 54 -4.59 16.47 -19.72
CA GLU A 54 -5.22 17.71 -19.23
C GLU A 54 -6.52 17.50 -18.44
N ARG A 55 -7.16 16.34 -18.56
CA ARG A 55 -8.39 15.96 -17.83
C ARG A 55 -8.13 14.99 -16.68
N THR A 56 -6.93 14.44 -16.58
CA THR A 56 -6.53 13.47 -15.54
C THR A 56 -5.68 14.09 -14.41
N ASP A 57 -5.41 15.39 -14.54
CA ASP A 57 -4.76 16.28 -13.58
C ASP A 57 -5.49 16.33 -12.24
N SER A 58 -6.82 16.19 -12.27
CA SER A 58 -7.67 16.06 -11.08
C SER A 58 -8.41 14.72 -11.09
N PRO A 59 -8.11 13.79 -10.17
CA PRO A 59 -8.86 12.55 -10.02
C PRO A 59 -10.36 12.74 -9.81
N LEU A 60 -10.78 13.90 -9.27
CA LEU A 60 -12.19 14.24 -9.07
C LEU A 60 -12.94 14.39 -10.40
N ARG A 61 -12.26 14.80 -11.48
CA ARG A 61 -12.87 14.92 -12.81
C ARG A 61 -13.23 13.55 -13.40
N ILE A 62 -12.47 12.51 -13.05
CA ILE A 62 -12.72 11.13 -13.49
C ILE A 62 -13.98 10.57 -12.83
N ALA A 63 -14.21 10.87 -11.54
CA ALA A 63 -15.35 10.36 -10.79
C ALA A 63 -16.69 11.06 -11.11
N GLN A 64 -16.65 12.18 -11.84
CA GLN A 64 -17.84 12.95 -12.23
C GLN A 64 -18.44 12.54 -13.57
N TYR A 65 -17.78 11.64 -14.31
CA TYR A 65 -18.26 11.07 -15.56
C TYR A 65 -19.15 9.86 -15.29
#